data_AF-A0A7V4P0U3-F1
#
_entry.id   AF-A0A7V4P0U3-F1
#
_cell.length_a   1.000
_cell.length_b   1.000
_cell.length_c   1.000
_cell.angle_alpha   90.00
_cell.angle_beta   90.00
_cell.angle_gamma   90.00
#
_symmetry.space_group_name_H-M   'P 1'
#
loop_
_entity.id
_entity.type
_entity.pdbx_description
1 polymer ?
#
loop_
_entity_poly.entity_id
_entity_poly.type
_entity_poly.pdbx_seq_one_letter_code
_entity_poly.pdbx_strand_id
1 'polypeptide(L)'
;MVAGEGTGVIRLEPDGAGLPPLSPRQTDEVSRHLRLVQFKLRQECARYGRLARGLHDDLYQEGCMALAEAVRRYDPIQHGEFAPFASIRIRTAMVRFMRERRLLVRVPLATQKRHARTDPNRGTRRVLSLHRGDPREPRSGRRLNRPVIRRPTVLDTVDASLPSLGGLIRERIDAALAFARNEARRAARRPESAGPLIDAVMAERLAVPESSARTPLRAIASGLQLRPNRVTKVEDRLKATAAERLRRDVVFRLLRRIIRRAPDGATERIAGRLRRLVQRAEAISASASAGRRRRRNAARPSGARRGARTAP
;
A
#
# COMPACT_ATOMS: atom_id res chain seq x y z
N MET A 1 24.01 -68.02 0.15
CA MET A 1 23.87 -67.30 -1.13
C MET A 1 22.42 -66.84 -1.23
N VAL A 2 22.03 -65.67 -0.71
CA VAL A 2 22.23 -64.29 -1.23
C VAL A 2 21.71 -64.10 -2.65
N ALA A 3 20.51 -63.50 -2.75
CA ALA A 3 20.10 -62.40 -3.62
C ALA A 3 18.55 -62.29 -3.52
N GLY A 4 17.89 -61.20 -3.13
CA GLY A 4 18.33 -59.83 -2.94
C GLY A 4 17.79 -58.88 -4.01
N GLU A 5 16.48 -58.82 -4.25
CA GLU A 5 15.82 -57.69 -4.95
C GLU A 5 14.41 -57.52 -4.35
N GLY A 6 13.98 -56.40 -3.76
CA GLY A 6 14.50 -55.04 -3.88
C GLY A 6 13.51 -54.07 -4.52
N THR A 7 12.23 -54.41 -4.73
CA THR A 7 11.21 -53.42 -5.11
C THR A 7 10.65 -52.74 -3.87
N GLY A 8 11.38 -51.74 -3.40
CA GLY A 8 10.91 -50.78 -2.41
C GLY A 8 9.70 -50.02 -2.95
N VAL A 9 8.50 -50.53 -2.66
CA VAL A 9 7.33 -49.67 -2.60
C VAL A 9 7.56 -48.79 -1.39
N ILE A 10 8.00 -47.54 -1.64
CA ILE A 10 8.04 -46.51 -0.63
C ILE A 10 6.58 -46.31 -0.19
N ARG A 11 6.15 -47.05 0.85
CA ARG A 11 5.08 -46.61 1.72
C ARG A 11 5.60 -45.31 2.32
N LEU A 12 5.15 -44.21 1.74
CA LEU A 12 5.18 -42.92 2.39
C LEU A 12 4.25 -43.07 3.60
N GLU A 13 4.82 -43.54 4.71
CA GLU A 13 4.24 -43.34 6.03
C GLU A 13 3.95 -41.84 6.16
N PRO A 14 2.68 -41.43 6.36
CA PRO A 14 2.34 -40.03 6.49
C PRO A 14 2.80 -39.58 7.88
N ASP A 15 4.04 -39.11 7.98
CA ASP A 15 4.55 -38.43 9.14
C ASP A 15 3.68 -37.18 9.45
N GLY A 16 2.75 -37.37 10.39
CA GLY A 16 2.55 -36.48 11.51
C GLY A 16 1.92 -35.11 11.26
N ALA A 17 0.63 -35.07 10.92
CA ALA A 17 -0.35 -34.05 11.37
C ALA A 17 -1.77 -34.23 10.78
N GLY A 18 -2.09 -35.40 10.20
CA GLY A 18 -3.45 -35.69 9.74
C GLY A 18 -4.38 -35.89 10.93
N LEU A 19 -5.41 -35.06 11.07
CA LEU A 19 -6.49 -35.35 12.00
C LEU A 19 -7.08 -36.73 11.64
N PRO A 20 -7.30 -37.64 12.61
CA PRO A 20 -7.80 -38.98 12.32
C PRO A 20 -9.12 -38.89 11.54
N PRO A 21 -9.36 -39.73 10.53
CA PRO A 21 -10.57 -39.65 9.71
C PRO A 21 -11.82 -39.67 10.59
N LEU A 22 -12.82 -38.84 10.25
CA LEU A 22 -14.10 -38.81 10.98
C LEU A 22 -14.82 -40.13 10.77
N SER A 23 -15.48 -40.64 11.82
CA SER A 23 -16.36 -41.79 11.67
C SER A 23 -17.60 -41.39 10.82
N PRO A 24 -18.26 -42.34 10.14
CA PRO A 24 -19.43 -42.04 9.32
C PRO A 24 -20.54 -41.27 10.09
N ARG A 25 -20.74 -41.61 11.37
CA ARG A 25 -21.68 -40.89 12.26
C ARG A 25 -21.25 -39.45 12.52
N GLN A 26 -19.95 -39.21 12.72
CA GLN A 26 -19.43 -37.85 12.92
C GLN A 26 -19.53 -37.02 11.63
N THR A 27 -19.31 -37.63 10.47
CA THR A 27 -19.47 -36.97 9.17
C THR A 27 -20.90 -36.51 8.92
N ASP A 28 -21.89 -37.34 9.28
CA ASP A 28 -23.31 -36.96 9.21
C ASP A 28 -23.63 -35.80 10.15
N GLU A 29 -23.13 -35.86 11.39
CA GLU A 29 -23.35 -34.81 12.39
C GLU A 29 -22.72 -33.46 12.00
N VAL A 30 -21.54 -33.48 11.38
CA VAL A 30 -20.92 -32.28 10.78
C VAL A 30 -21.81 -31.73 9.67
N SER A 31 -22.31 -32.59 8.77
CA SER A 31 -23.13 -32.19 7.62
C SER A 31 -24.42 -31.48 8.06
N ARG A 32 -25.08 -31.98 9.10
CA ARG A 32 -26.27 -31.36 9.70
C ARG A 32 -26.01 -29.94 10.23
N HIS A 33 -24.80 -29.70 10.75
CA HIS A 33 -24.44 -28.45 11.41
C HIS A 33 -23.65 -27.47 10.53
N LEU A 34 -23.47 -27.73 9.23
CA LEU A 34 -22.79 -26.79 8.32
C LEU A 34 -23.45 -25.41 8.23
N ARG A 35 -24.79 -25.34 8.37
CA ARG A 35 -25.52 -24.07 8.39
C ARG A 35 -25.14 -23.20 9.59
N LEU A 36 -24.72 -23.80 10.71
CA LEU A 36 -24.23 -23.08 11.88
C LEU A 36 -22.93 -22.32 11.55
N VAL A 37 -22.04 -22.94 10.77
CA VAL A 37 -20.80 -22.30 10.30
C VAL A 37 -21.11 -21.09 9.44
N GLN A 38 -22.04 -21.23 8.48
CA GLN A 38 -22.45 -20.12 7.61
C GLN A 38 -23.06 -18.97 8.43
N PHE A 39 -23.88 -19.28 9.44
CA PHE A 39 -24.44 -18.27 10.33
C PHE A 39 -23.34 -17.51 11.09
N LYS A 40 -22.37 -18.22 11.67
CA LYS A 40 -21.24 -17.59 12.37
C LYS A 40 -20.35 -16.78 11.43
N LEU A 41 -20.11 -17.28 10.22
CA LEU A 41 -19.37 -16.55 9.20
C LEU A 41 -20.05 -15.22 8.87
N ARG A 42 -21.36 -15.21 8.63
CA ARG A 42 -22.12 -13.96 8.37
C ARG A 42 -22.00 -12.96 9.53
N GLN A 43 -22.08 -13.44 10.78
CA GLN A 43 -21.89 -12.59 11.96
C GLN A 43 -20.49 -11.96 12.00
N GLU A 44 -19.44 -12.75 11.73
CA GLU A 44 -18.07 -12.24 11.73
C GLU A 44 -17.79 -11.35 10.50
N CYS A 45 -18.39 -11.62 9.34
CA CYS A 45 -18.35 -10.73 8.18
C CYS A 45 -19.02 -9.38 8.47
N ALA A 46 -20.15 -9.36 9.18
CA ALA A 46 -20.80 -8.13 9.62
C ALA A 46 -19.94 -7.35 10.62
N ARG A 47 -19.20 -8.07 11.48
CA ARG A 47 -18.35 -7.48 12.52
C ARG A 47 -17.03 -6.92 12.00
N TYR A 48 -16.37 -7.64 11.10
CA TYR A 48 -15.03 -7.32 10.58
C TYR A 48 -15.05 -6.70 9.18
N GLY A 49 -16.22 -6.58 8.56
CA GLY A 49 -16.42 -5.85 7.32
C GLY A 49 -15.56 -6.39 6.18
N ARG A 50 -14.80 -5.51 5.52
CA ARG A 50 -13.97 -5.86 4.35
C ARG A 50 -12.90 -6.90 4.67
N LEU A 51 -12.39 -6.94 5.91
CA LEU A 51 -11.34 -7.89 6.30
C LEU A 51 -11.83 -9.35 6.16
N ALA A 52 -13.04 -9.61 6.65
CA ALA A 52 -13.63 -10.95 6.58
C ALA A 52 -14.16 -11.29 5.19
N ARG A 53 -14.50 -10.29 4.35
CA ARG A 53 -14.91 -10.53 2.95
C ARG A 53 -13.76 -11.03 2.07
N GLY A 54 -12.54 -10.54 2.27
CA GLY A 54 -11.37 -10.99 1.52
C GLY A 54 -10.85 -12.37 1.92
N LEU A 55 -11.34 -12.92 3.04
CA LEU A 55 -10.96 -14.22 3.59
C LEU A 55 -12.19 -15.12 3.75
N HIS A 56 -13.24 -14.88 2.98
CA HIS A 56 -14.54 -15.51 3.19
C HIS A 56 -14.44 -17.05 3.15
N ASP A 57 -13.81 -17.58 2.11
CA ASP A 57 -13.71 -19.03 1.90
C ASP A 57 -12.76 -19.68 2.90
N ASP A 58 -11.65 -19.01 3.24
CA ASP A 58 -10.72 -19.46 4.28
C ASP A 58 -11.40 -19.51 5.66
N LEU A 59 -12.20 -18.49 5.99
CA LEU A 59 -12.95 -18.44 7.25
C LEU A 59 -14.04 -19.50 7.30
N TYR A 60 -14.70 -19.76 6.18
CA TYR A 60 -15.65 -20.86 6.05
C TYR A 60 -14.95 -22.20 6.33
N GLN A 61 -13.82 -22.46 5.68
CA GLN A 61 -13.03 -23.68 5.86
C GLN A 61 -12.56 -23.84 7.32
N GLU A 62 -11.99 -22.80 7.93
CA GLU A 62 -11.59 -22.82 9.33
C GLU A 62 -12.77 -23.09 10.27
N GLY A 63 -13.94 -22.56 9.94
CA GLY A 63 -15.19 -22.87 10.62
C GLY A 63 -15.58 -24.34 10.52
N CYS A 64 -15.48 -24.92 9.33
CA CYS A 64 -15.74 -26.35 9.09
C CYS A 64 -14.75 -27.24 9.85
N MET A 65 -13.47 -26.90 9.87
CA MET A 65 -12.44 -27.63 10.61
C MET A 65 -12.71 -27.58 12.12
N ALA A 66 -13.10 -26.42 12.64
CA ALA A 66 -13.48 -26.26 14.04
C ALA A 66 -14.77 -27.01 14.40
N LEU A 67 -15.74 -27.10 13.50
CA LEU A 67 -16.94 -27.91 13.67
C LEU A 67 -16.60 -29.41 13.73
N ALA A 68 -15.77 -29.90 12.81
CA ALA A 68 -15.30 -31.28 12.83
C ALA A 68 -14.55 -31.61 14.14
N GLU A 69 -13.70 -30.70 14.62
CA GLU A 69 -13.02 -30.86 15.90
C GLU A 69 -13.99 -30.80 17.09
N ALA A 70 -15.06 -29.99 17.00
CA ALA A 70 -16.11 -29.92 18.01
C ALA A 70 -16.86 -31.26 18.12
N VAL A 71 -17.27 -31.85 17.00
CA VAL A 71 -17.94 -33.16 16.98
C VAL A 71 -17.06 -34.24 17.63
N ARG A 72 -15.75 -34.23 17.39
CA ARG A 72 -14.84 -35.21 18.01
C ARG A 72 -14.71 -35.07 19.53
N ARG A 73 -14.82 -33.85 20.07
CA ARG A 73 -14.61 -33.57 21.50
C ARG A 73 -15.90 -33.36 22.28
N TYR A 74 -17.05 -33.50 21.64
CA TYR A 74 -18.31 -33.24 22.28
C TYR A 74 -18.68 -34.38 23.23
N ASP A 75 -18.83 -34.03 24.50
CA ASP A 75 -19.44 -34.87 25.53
C ASP A 75 -20.77 -34.21 25.95
N PRO A 76 -21.92 -34.86 25.74
CA PRO A 76 -23.24 -34.30 26.09
C PRO A 76 -23.43 -34.13 27.61
N ILE A 77 -22.76 -34.91 28.45
CA ILE A 77 -22.87 -34.81 29.91
C ILE A 77 -22.18 -33.53 30.39
N GLN A 78 -21.02 -33.21 29.82
CA GLN A 78 -20.22 -32.06 30.23
C GLN A 78 -20.61 -30.76 29.53
N HIS A 79 -21.04 -30.83 28.27
CA HIS A 79 -21.21 -29.64 27.43
C HIS A 79 -22.66 -29.22 27.21
N GLY A 80 -23.64 -30.03 27.65
CA GLY A 80 -25.06 -29.76 27.38
C GLY A 80 -25.35 -29.88 25.89
N GLU A 81 -26.11 -28.93 25.33
CA GLU A 81 -26.45 -28.94 23.90
C GLU A 81 -25.24 -28.71 22.97
N PHE A 82 -25.22 -29.41 21.84
CA PHE A 82 -24.12 -29.33 20.86
C PHE A 82 -23.97 -27.96 20.19
N ALA A 83 -25.07 -27.33 19.78
CA ALA A 83 -25.01 -26.11 18.96
C ALA A 83 -24.36 -24.90 19.68
N PRO A 84 -24.66 -24.62 20.97
CA PRO A 84 -23.93 -23.62 21.75
C PRO A 84 -22.44 -23.95 21.93
N PHE A 85 -22.12 -25.23 22.21
CA PHE A 85 -20.74 -25.69 22.35
C PHE A 85 -19.94 -25.50 21.06
N ALA A 86 -20.45 -25.98 19.93
CA ALA A 86 -19.83 -25.83 18.62
C ALA A 86 -19.72 -24.36 18.21
N SER A 87 -20.75 -23.55 18.49
CA SER A 87 -20.77 -22.12 18.19
C SER A 87 -19.57 -21.36 18.76
N ILE A 88 -19.18 -21.64 20.00
CA ILE A 88 -18.05 -20.98 20.66
C ILE A 88 -16.74 -21.40 20.00
N ARG A 89 -16.59 -22.69 19.67
CA ARG A 89 -15.38 -23.23 19.02
C ARG A 89 -15.19 -22.68 17.61
N ILE A 90 -16.23 -22.72 16.77
CA ILE A 90 -16.24 -22.16 15.41
C ILE A 90 -15.80 -20.70 15.45
N ARG A 91 -16.44 -19.90 16.30
CA ARG A 91 -16.12 -18.48 16.46
C ARG A 91 -14.68 -18.25 16.91
N THR A 92 -14.20 -19.04 17.87
CA THR A 92 -12.84 -18.92 18.40
C THR A 92 -11.80 -19.23 17.35
N ALA A 93 -12.03 -20.27 16.53
CA ALA A 93 -11.16 -20.64 15.42
C ALA A 93 -11.11 -19.54 14.35
N MET A 94 -12.26 -19.07 13.88
CA MET A 94 -12.34 -17.97 12.91
C MET A 94 -11.63 -16.70 13.41
N VAL A 95 -11.87 -16.29 14.66
CA VAL A 95 -11.22 -15.10 15.25
C VAL A 95 -9.71 -15.30 15.41
N ARG A 96 -9.27 -16.51 15.76
CA ARG A 96 -7.84 -16.84 15.85
C ARG A 96 -7.19 -16.74 14.47
N PHE A 97 -7.79 -17.35 13.45
CA PHE A 97 -7.32 -17.30 12.07
C PHE A 97 -7.16 -15.85 11.59
N MET A 98 -8.21 -15.02 11.74
CA MET A 98 -8.15 -13.61 11.36
C MET A 98 -7.03 -12.86 12.08
N ARG A 99 -6.76 -13.14 13.35
CA ARG A 99 -5.73 -12.43 14.11
C ARG A 99 -4.31 -12.85 13.75
N GLU A 100 -4.11 -14.13 13.45
CA GLU A 100 -2.78 -14.67 13.14
C GLU A 100 -2.39 -14.46 11.67
N ARG A 101 -3.35 -14.57 10.74
CA ARG A 101 -3.09 -14.47 9.29
C ARG A 101 -3.31 -13.08 8.66
N ARG A 102 -3.84 -12.09 9.41
CA ARG A 102 -3.96 -10.70 8.91
C ARG A 102 -2.61 -9.98 8.74
N LEU A 103 -1.56 -10.45 9.38
CA LEU A 103 -0.26 -9.81 9.37
C LEU A 103 0.65 -10.55 8.38
N LEU A 104 1.43 -9.80 7.60
CA LEU A 104 2.47 -10.36 6.72
C LEU A 104 3.45 -11.23 7.51
N VAL A 105 3.84 -10.77 8.70
CA VAL A 105 4.58 -11.56 9.68
C VAL A 105 3.58 -12.10 10.69
N ARG A 106 3.42 -13.42 10.70
CA ARG A 106 2.55 -14.11 11.67
C ARG A 106 3.03 -13.82 13.09
N VAL A 107 2.15 -13.26 13.92
CA VAL A 107 2.40 -13.07 15.36
C VAL A 107 1.46 -13.98 16.16
N PRO A 108 1.98 -14.85 17.04
CA PRO A 108 1.14 -15.73 17.87
C PRO A 108 0.12 -14.95 18.72
N LEU A 109 -1.09 -15.51 18.85
CA LEU A 109 -2.19 -14.85 19.57
C LEU A 109 -1.86 -14.55 21.05
N ALA A 110 -1.06 -15.40 21.70
CA ALA A 110 -0.60 -15.19 23.08
C ALA A 110 0.22 -13.90 23.20
N THR A 111 1.14 -13.68 22.27
CA THR A 111 1.97 -12.47 22.17
C THR A 111 1.10 -11.24 21.91
N GLN A 112 0.12 -11.33 21.01
CA GLN A 112 -0.84 -10.25 20.76
C GLN A 112 -1.66 -9.89 22.02
N LYS A 113 -2.12 -10.88 22.78
CA LYS A 113 -2.88 -10.67 24.03
C LYS A 113 -2.02 -10.03 25.12
N ARG A 114 -0.74 -10.43 25.25
CA ARG A 114 0.22 -9.83 26.19
C ARG A 114 0.46 -8.36 25.86
N HIS A 115 0.74 -8.04 24.59
CA HIS A 115 0.88 -6.65 24.14
C HIS A 115 -0.38 -5.81 24.36
N ALA A 116 -1.57 -6.37 24.14
CA ALA A 116 -2.83 -5.64 24.36
C ALA A 116 -3.10 -5.32 25.85
N ARG A 117 -2.46 -6.03 26.79
CA ARG A 117 -2.55 -5.75 28.24
C ARG A 117 -1.57 -4.67 28.67
N THR A 118 -0.40 -4.61 28.04
CA THR A 118 0.66 -3.62 28.34
C THR A 118 0.55 -2.35 27.50
N ASP A 119 -0.33 -2.29 26.50
CA ASP A 119 -0.58 -1.10 25.69
C ASP A 119 -1.26 0.00 26.52
N PRO A 120 -0.58 1.13 26.81
CA PRO A 120 -1.14 2.22 27.61
C PRO A 120 -2.31 2.95 26.92
N ASN A 121 -2.55 2.72 25.62
CA ASN A 121 -3.64 3.32 24.86
C ASN A 121 -4.91 2.45 24.79
N ARG A 122 -5.03 1.43 25.65
CA ARG A 122 -6.15 0.48 25.68
C ARG A 122 -7.52 1.15 25.87
N GLY A 123 -7.57 2.27 26.59
CA GLY A 123 -8.79 3.07 26.79
C GLY A 123 -9.29 3.77 25.53
N THR A 124 -8.38 4.31 24.71
CA THR A 124 -8.70 5.07 23.50
C THR A 124 -9.19 4.18 22.35
N ARG A 125 -8.80 2.89 22.35
CA ARG A 125 -9.24 1.91 21.34
C ARG A 125 -10.66 1.40 21.50
N ARG A 126 -11.21 1.39 22.73
CA ARG A 126 -12.63 1.04 22.95
C ARG A 126 -13.56 2.04 22.28
N VAL A 127 -13.17 3.31 22.21
CA VAL A 127 -13.96 4.38 21.59
C VAL A 127 -14.04 4.23 20.06
N LEU A 128 -12.97 3.75 19.41
CA LEU A 128 -12.95 3.56 17.95
C LEU A 128 -13.55 2.24 17.45
N SER A 129 -13.87 1.30 18.35
CA SER A 129 -14.44 -0.01 17.96
C SER A 129 -15.94 -0.17 18.28
N LEU A 130 -16.60 0.90 18.76
CA LEU A 130 -18.03 0.91 19.09
C LEU A 130 -18.81 2.06 18.44
N HIS A 131 -18.23 2.84 17.53
CA HIS A 131 -19.01 3.80 16.74
C HIS A 131 -19.75 3.10 15.59
N ARG A 132 -20.73 2.28 15.96
CA ARG A 132 -21.99 2.20 15.23
C ARG A 132 -22.84 3.37 15.76
N GLY A 133 -23.40 4.17 14.87
CA GLY A 133 -23.91 5.50 15.19
C GLY A 133 -24.94 5.53 16.32
N ASP A 134 -24.79 6.51 17.20
CA ASP A 134 -25.89 7.09 17.96
C ASP A 134 -25.75 8.63 17.86
N PRO A 135 -26.73 9.38 17.30
CA PRO A 135 -26.62 10.84 17.12
C PRO A 135 -26.83 11.65 18.40
N ARG A 136 -26.99 11.02 19.57
CA ARG A 136 -27.30 11.72 20.81
C ARG A 136 -26.45 11.17 21.96
N GLU A 137 -25.33 11.82 22.25
CA GLU A 137 -24.89 12.05 23.64
C GLU A 137 -23.70 13.03 23.72
N PRO A 138 -23.56 13.77 24.84
CA PRO A 138 -22.87 15.04 24.90
C PRO A 138 -21.36 14.91 25.12
N ARG A 139 -20.65 15.93 24.61
CA ARG A 139 -19.23 16.21 24.85
C ARG A 139 -18.95 16.25 26.35
N SER A 140 -18.21 15.28 26.88
CA SER A 140 -17.50 15.42 28.16
C SER A 140 -16.00 15.42 27.89
N GLY A 141 -15.39 16.58 28.16
CA GLY A 141 -13.97 16.82 27.98
C GLY A 141 -13.15 16.24 29.12
N ARG A 142 -11.96 15.75 28.79
CA ARG A 142 -10.75 15.95 29.60
C ARG A 142 -9.55 15.92 28.66
N ARG A 143 -8.90 17.07 28.53
CA ARG A 143 -7.61 17.24 27.87
C ARG A 143 -6.58 16.44 28.67
N LEU A 144 -6.04 15.37 28.11
CA LEU A 144 -4.70 14.92 28.48
C LEU A 144 -3.73 15.30 27.36
N ASN A 145 -2.99 16.38 27.59
CA ASN A 145 -1.79 16.70 26.84
C ASN A 145 -0.72 15.66 27.22
N ARG A 146 -0.54 14.62 26.39
CA ARG A 146 0.69 13.83 26.35
C ARG A 146 1.09 13.59 24.89
N PRO A 147 2.39 13.62 24.57
CA PRO A 147 2.85 13.32 23.21
C PRO A 147 2.55 11.85 22.95
N VAL A 148 1.50 11.62 22.16
CA VAL A 148 1.15 10.29 21.69
C VAL A 148 2.26 9.86 20.75
N ILE A 149 3.20 9.05 21.23
CA ILE A 149 4.02 8.22 20.35
C ILE A 149 3.05 7.21 19.74
N ARG A 150 2.40 7.62 18.65
CA ARG A 150 1.59 6.74 17.83
C ARG A 150 2.55 5.77 17.18
N ARG A 151 2.75 4.59 17.79
CA ARG A 151 3.24 3.46 17.01
C ARG A 151 2.16 3.17 15.96
N PRO A 152 2.50 3.18 14.65
CA PRO A 152 1.52 2.97 13.61
C PRO A 152 0.95 1.58 13.82
N THR A 153 -0.28 1.54 14.32
CA THR A 153 -0.99 0.29 14.38
C THR A 153 -1.58 0.11 13.00
N VAL A 154 -1.22 -0.98 12.35
CA VAL A 154 -1.62 -1.40 11.00
C VAL A 154 -3.12 -1.75 10.97
N LEU A 155 -3.98 -0.83 11.43
CA LEU A 155 -5.41 -1.04 11.65
C LEU A 155 -6.29 0.09 11.15
N ASP A 156 -5.74 0.99 10.33
CA ASP A 156 -6.56 1.54 9.26
C ASP A 156 -6.35 0.60 8.08
N THR A 157 -7.42 -0.06 7.62
CA THR A 157 -7.43 -0.67 6.29
C THR A 157 -7.20 0.46 5.30
N VAL A 158 -5.94 0.75 5.04
CA VAL A 158 -5.51 1.89 4.26
C VAL A 158 -5.97 1.63 2.84
N ASP A 159 -6.95 2.38 2.36
CA ASP A 159 -7.55 2.27 1.03
C ASP A 159 -6.43 2.33 -0.02
N ALA A 160 -6.04 1.18 -0.59
CA ALA A 160 -4.90 1.04 -1.52
C ALA A 160 -5.06 1.92 -2.77
N SER A 161 -6.28 2.42 -3.00
CA SER A 161 -6.62 3.38 -4.05
C SER A 161 -6.10 4.80 -3.80
N LEU A 162 -5.75 5.16 -2.55
CA LEU A 162 -5.31 6.51 -2.22
C LEU A 162 -3.79 6.68 -2.42
N PRO A 163 -3.33 7.69 -3.17
CA PRO A 163 -1.91 7.97 -3.31
C PRO A 163 -1.28 8.30 -1.95
N SER A 164 -0.10 7.73 -1.68
CA SER A 164 0.72 8.13 -0.54
C SER A 164 1.35 9.51 -0.78
N LEU A 165 1.71 10.21 0.29
CA LEU A 165 2.46 11.45 0.18
C LEU A 165 3.80 11.24 -0.55
N GLY A 166 4.48 10.14 -0.29
CA GLY A 166 5.68 9.74 -1.02
C GLY A 166 5.43 9.51 -2.50
N GLY A 167 4.32 8.85 -2.86
CA GLY A 167 3.92 8.63 -4.25
C GLY A 167 3.71 9.93 -5.02
N LEU A 168 3.01 10.90 -4.41
CA LEU A 168 2.77 12.21 -5.03
C LEU A 168 4.04 13.06 -5.12
N ILE A 169 4.93 12.97 -4.14
CA ILE A 169 6.25 13.62 -4.26
C ILE A 169 7.05 12.99 -5.40
N ARG A 170 7.06 11.66 -5.51
CA ARG A 170 7.76 10.95 -6.58
C ARG A 170 7.20 11.34 -7.94
N GLU A 171 5.87 11.37 -8.11
CA GLU A 171 5.22 11.85 -9.33
C GLU A 171 5.67 13.27 -9.73
N ARG A 172 5.79 14.18 -8.77
CA ARG A 172 6.28 15.55 -9.04
C ARG A 172 7.76 15.57 -9.44
N ILE A 173 8.59 14.74 -8.80
CA ILE A 173 10.00 14.58 -9.17
C ILE A 173 10.12 14.03 -10.58
N ASP A 174 9.36 12.98 -10.91
CA ASP A 174 9.36 12.33 -12.22
C ASP A 174 8.91 13.31 -13.32
N ALA A 175 7.87 14.11 -13.06
CA ALA A 175 7.42 15.16 -13.98
C ALA A 175 8.51 16.24 -14.19
N ALA A 176 9.23 16.64 -13.14
CA ALA A 176 10.32 17.61 -13.25
C ALA A 176 11.53 17.05 -14.00
N LEU A 177 11.86 15.77 -13.79
CA LEU A 177 12.90 15.05 -14.51
C LEU A 177 12.55 14.90 -15.99
N ALA A 178 11.31 14.50 -16.32
CA ALA A 178 10.83 14.43 -17.70
C ALA A 178 10.89 15.79 -18.41
N PHE A 179 10.55 16.87 -17.71
CA PHE A 179 10.71 18.24 -18.22
C PHE A 179 12.17 18.57 -18.52
N ALA A 180 13.08 18.28 -17.57
CA ALA A 180 14.52 18.53 -17.75
C ALA A 180 15.11 17.73 -18.93
N ARG A 181 14.71 16.47 -19.09
CA ARG A 181 15.09 15.64 -20.25
C ARG A 181 14.65 16.28 -21.57
N ASN A 182 13.39 16.71 -21.66
CA ASN A 182 12.84 17.32 -22.87
C ASN A 182 13.48 18.68 -23.18
N GLU A 183 13.76 19.48 -22.16
CA GLU A 183 14.46 20.77 -22.33
C GLU A 183 15.91 20.56 -22.78
N ALA A 184 16.62 19.61 -22.18
CA ALA A 184 18.00 19.27 -22.56
C ALA A 184 18.08 18.76 -24.01
N ARG A 185 17.12 17.93 -24.44
CA ARG A 185 17.01 17.47 -25.84
C ARG A 185 16.76 18.63 -26.80
N ARG A 186 15.86 19.56 -26.46
CA ARG A 186 15.59 20.75 -27.29
C ARG A 186 16.77 21.71 -27.38
N ALA A 187 17.56 21.83 -26.30
CA ALA A 187 18.73 22.69 -26.26
C ALA A 187 20.00 22.04 -26.84
N ALA A 188 19.94 20.76 -27.23
CA ALA A 188 21.08 20.05 -27.79
C ALA A 188 21.34 20.49 -29.24
N ARG A 189 22.56 20.95 -29.51
CA ARG A 189 22.98 21.32 -30.88
C ARG A 189 23.10 20.11 -31.83
N ARG A 190 23.36 18.92 -31.28
CA ARG A 190 23.48 17.65 -32.02
C ARG A 190 22.62 16.58 -31.35
N PRO A 191 21.34 16.45 -31.71
CA PRO A 191 20.37 15.60 -31.00
C PRO A 191 20.74 14.11 -31.04
N GLU A 192 21.30 13.62 -32.15
CA GLU A 192 21.69 12.21 -32.32
C GLU A 192 22.75 11.76 -31.31
N SER A 193 23.74 12.61 -31.04
CA SER A 193 24.80 12.31 -30.07
C SER A 193 24.42 12.60 -28.61
N ALA A 194 23.48 13.51 -28.39
CA ALA A 194 23.11 13.96 -27.04
C ALA A 194 21.95 13.15 -26.46
N GLY A 195 21.04 12.63 -27.29
CA GLY A 195 19.89 11.84 -26.89
C GLY A 195 20.27 10.60 -26.07
N PRO A 196 21.14 9.71 -26.58
CA PRO A 196 21.55 8.50 -25.87
C PRO A 196 22.22 8.80 -24.52
N LEU A 197 23.07 9.83 -24.47
CA LEU A 197 23.71 10.26 -23.22
C LEU A 197 22.70 10.78 -22.19
N ILE A 198 21.76 11.63 -22.61
CA ILE A 198 20.72 12.15 -21.72
C ILE A 198 19.87 10.98 -21.20
N ASP A 199 19.52 10.04 -22.06
CA ASP A 199 18.66 8.90 -21.69
C ASP A 199 19.34 7.94 -20.71
N ALA A 200 20.62 7.62 -20.94
CA ALA A 200 21.41 6.79 -20.03
C ALA A 200 21.53 7.43 -18.64
N VAL A 201 21.87 8.73 -18.58
CA VAL A 201 21.95 9.46 -17.30
C VAL A 201 20.59 9.52 -16.58
N MET A 202 19.50 9.67 -17.34
CA MET A 202 18.16 9.70 -16.77
C MET A 202 17.75 8.34 -16.20
N ALA A 203 17.91 7.26 -16.97
CA ALA A 203 17.45 5.92 -16.61
C ALA A 203 18.31 5.28 -15.52
N GLU A 204 19.63 5.38 -15.64
CA GLU A 204 20.57 4.64 -14.79
C GLU A 204 20.98 5.39 -13.53
N ARG A 205 20.69 6.70 -13.45
CA ARG A 205 21.08 7.53 -12.30
C ARG A 205 19.95 8.35 -11.73
N LEU A 206 19.31 9.20 -12.53
CA LEU A 206 18.36 10.18 -12.00
C LEU A 206 17.00 9.57 -11.62
N ALA A 207 16.56 8.53 -12.33
CA ALA A 207 15.36 7.75 -12.00
C ALA A 207 15.59 6.74 -10.87
N VAL A 208 16.85 6.38 -10.58
CA VAL A 208 17.21 5.40 -9.55
C VAL A 208 17.31 6.10 -8.18
N PRO A 209 16.40 5.79 -7.23
CA PRO A 209 16.39 6.45 -5.93
C PRO A 209 17.57 6.03 -5.05
N GLU A 210 17.91 4.74 -5.03
CA GLU A 210 19.01 4.20 -4.22
C GLU A 210 20.37 4.57 -4.82
N SER A 211 21.22 5.25 -4.04
CA SER A 211 22.54 5.68 -4.50
C SER A 211 23.48 4.51 -4.82
N SER A 212 23.36 3.39 -4.11
CA SER A 212 24.15 2.18 -4.32
C SER A 212 23.81 1.44 -5.62
N ALA A 213 22.58 1.59 -6.12
CA ALA A 213 22.11 0.96 -7.35
C ALA A 213 22.37 1.81 -8.61
N ARG A 214 22.95 3.02 -8.45
CA ARG A 214 23.24 3.90 -9.59
C ARG A 214 24.51 3.46 -10.31
N THR A 215 24.43 3.35 -11.64
CA THR A 215 25.61 3.11 -12.47
C THR A 215 26.65 4.23 -12.26
N PRO A 216 27.93 3.92 -12.00
CA PRO A 216 28.95 4.94 -11.84
C PRO A 216 29.16 5.71 -13.15
N LEU A 217 29.43 7.02 -13.04
CA LEU A 217 29.59 7.92 -14.20
C LEU A 217 30.66 7.44 -15.19
N ARG A 218 31.72 6.80 -14.70
CA ARG A 218 32.78 6.22 -15.54
C ARG A 218 32.26 5.05 -16.38
N ALA A 219 31.37 4.22 -15.86
CA ALA A 219 30.81 3.10 -16.63
C ALA A 219 29.88 3.58 -17.75
N ILE A 220 29.04 4.59 -17.48
CA ILE A 220 28.21 5.23 -18.52
C ILE A 220 29.09 5.89 -19.59
N ALA A 221 30.16 6.57 -19.16
CA ALA A 221 31.12 7.19 -20.06
C ALA A 221 31.79 6.15 -20.97
N SER A 222 32.25 5.03 -20.41
CA SER A 222 32.86 3.93 -21.19
C SER A 222 31.87 3.29 -22.17
N GLY A 223 30.63 3.01 -21.72
CA GLY A 223 29.61 2.39 -22.57
C GLY A 223 29.20 3.24 -23.79
N LEU A 224 29.28 4.57 -23.66
CA LEU A 224 29.00 5.50 -24.76
C LEU A 224 30.26 6.03 -25.47
N GLN A 225 31.46 5.55 -25.09
CA GLN A 225 32.75 6.02 -25.59
C GLN A 225 32.94 7.55 -25.46
N LEU A 226 32.51 8.11 -24.33
CA LEU A 226 32.57 9.54 -24.03
C LEU A 226 33.52 9.85 -22.88
N ARG A 227 33.97 11.11 -22.80
CA ARG A 227 34.76 11.59 -21.65
C ARG A 227 33.86 11.70 -20.40
N PRO A 228 34.30 11.22 -19.22
CA PRO A 228 33.50 11.29 -17.98
C PRO A 228 32.99 12.68 -17.63
N ASN A 229 33.81 13.72 -17.85
CA ASN A 229 33.42 15.12 -17.61
C ASN A 229 32.19 15.56 -18.40
N ARG A 230 31.95 14.97 -19.59
CA ARG A 230 30.77 15.26 -20.40
C ARG A 230 29.52 14.69 -19.76
N VAL A 231 29.60 13.48 -19.19
CA VAL A 231 28.50 12.83 -18.48
C VAL A 231 28.15 13.60 -17.20
N THR A 232 29.16 14.01 -16.43
CA THR A 232 28.98 14.84 -15.23
C THR A 232 28.28 16.17 -15.54
N LYS A 233 28.74 16.89 -16.57
CA LYS A 233 28.12 18.17 -16.99
C LYS A 233 26.65 18.00 -17.39
N VAL A 234 26.31 16.90 -18.05
CA VAL A 234 24.93 16.60 -18.42
C VAL A 234 24.08 16.25 -17.20
N GLU A 235 24.59 15.43 -16.29
CA GLU A 235 23.90 15.10 -15.03
C GLU A 235 23.62 16.36 -14.19
N ASP A 236 24.62 17.23 -14.01
CA ASP A 236 24.50 18.47 -13.24
C ASP A 236 23.49 19.43 -13.87
N ARG A 237 23.50 19.56 -15.20
CA ARG A 237 22.52 20.38 -15.92
C ARG A 237 21.11 19.86 -15.74
N LEU A 238 20.90 18.54 -15.88
CA LEU A 238 19.58 17.92 -15.69
C LEU A 238 19.07 18.11 -14.25
N LYS A 239 19.94 17.90 -13.25
CA LYS A 239 19.62 18.15 -11.84
C LYS A 239 19.26 19.61 -11.58
N ALA A 240 20.04 20.55 -12.12
CA ALA A 240 19.80 21.98 -11.95
C ALA A 240 18.44 22.39 -12.53
N THR A 241 18.14 21.95 -13.75
CA THR A 241 16.85 22.22 -14.41
C THR A 241 15.68 21.60 -13.65
N ALA A 242 15.79 20.34 -13.23
CA ALA A 242 14.73 19.67 -12.46
C ALA A 242 14.53 20.35 -11.09
N ALA A 243 15.61 20.71 -10.39
CA ALA A 243 15.56 21.42 -9.12
C ALA A 243 14.87 22.78 -9.26
N GLU A 244 15.19 23.54 -10.30
CA GLU A 244 14.55 24.83 -10.57
C GLU A 244 13.06 24.67 -10.85
N ARG A 245 12.68 23.63 -11.60
CA ARG A 245 11.28 23.31 -11.87
C ARG A 245 10.52 22.98 -10.58
N LEU A 246 11.12 22.19 -9.68
CA LEU A 246 10.54 21.81 -8.39
C LEU A 246 10.44 22.99 -7.42
N ARG A 247 11.41 23.92 -7.42
CA ARG A 247 11.33 25.16 -6.61
C ARG A 247 10.11 26.01 -6.96
N ARG A 248 9.77 26.06 -8.25
CA ARG A 248 8.60 26.79 -8.77
C ARG A 248 7.28 26.05 -8.58
N ASP A 249 7.32 24.75 -8.29
CA ASP A 249 6.13 23.94 -8.08
C ASP A 249 5.52 24.19 -6.70
N VAL A 250 4.34 24.79 -6.69
CA VAL A 250 3.59 25.13 -5.46
C VAL A 250 3.14 23.86 -4.74
N VAL A 251 2.72 22.84 -5.49
CA VAL A 251 2.24 21.56 -4.95
C VAL A 251 3.39 20.81 -4.30
N PHE A 252 4.54 20.73 -4.96
CA PHE A 252 5.73 20.09 -4.40
C PHE A 252 6.19 20.76 -3.10
N ARG A 253 6.19 22.10 -3.04
CA ARG A 253 6.55 22.84 -1.81
C ARG A 253 5.56 22.56 -0.67
N LEU A 254 4.27 22.48 -0.97
CA LEU A 254 3.23 22.13 -0.01
C LEU A 254 3.44 20.70 0.52
N LEU A 255 3.61 19.73 -0.38
CA LEU A 255 3.87 18.33 -0.03
C LEU A 255 5.13 18.18 0.83
N ARG A 256 6.23 18.84 0.47
CA ARG A 256 7.49 18.83 1.26
C ARG A 256 7.33 19.46 2.65
N ARG A 257 6.43 20.43 2.82
CA ARG A 257 6.11 21.00 4.15
C ARG A 257 5.28 20.03 4.99
N ILE A 258 4.34 19.32 4.35
CA ILE A 258 3.48 18.33 5.02
C ILE A 258 4.31 17.14 5.50
N ILE A 259 5.14 16.54 4.64
CA ILE A 259 5.96 15.37 5.02
C ILE A 259 6.91 15.68 6.18
N ARG A 260 7.48 16.88 6.25
CA ARG A 260 8.35 17.27 7.38
C ARG A 260 7.62 17.35 8.73
N ARG A 261 6.30 17.44 8.72
CA ARG A 261 5.45 17.51 9.92
C ARG A 261 4.65 16.22 10.16
N ALA A 262 4.72 15.28 9.22
CA ALA A 262 4.02 14.01 9.25
C ALA A 262 4.71 13.04 10.22
N PRO A 263 3.98 12.42 11.17
CA PRO A 263 4.55 11.45 12.12
C PRO A 263 5.08 10.19 11.41
N ASP A 264 4.43 9.77 10.32
CA ASP A 264 4.79 8.60 9.52
C ASP A 264 5.51 8.99 8.19
N GLY A 265 5.90 10.26 8.07
CA GLY A 265 6.66 10.80 6.95
C GLY A 265 6.00 10.57 5.58
N ALA A 266 6.72 9.88 4.68
CA ALA A 266 6.30 9.64 3.30
C ALA A 266 5.21 8.56 3.14
N THR A 267 4.98 7.75 4.18
CA THR A 267 3.99 6.66 4.15
C THR A 267 2.59 7.11 4.53
N GLU A 268 2.46 8.30 5.12
CA GLU A 268 1.16 8.89 5.46
C GLU A 268 0.35 9.12 4.17
N ARG A 269 -0.86 8.55 4.12
CA ARG A 269 -1.76 8.67 2.97
C ARG A 269 -2.63 9.91 3.09
N ILE A 270 -2.95 10.50 1.94
CA ILE A 270 -3.70 11.75 1.87
C ILE A 270 -5.18 11.52 2.24
N ALA A 271 -5.55 11.80 3.49
CA ALA A 271 -6.95 11.90 3.89
C ALA A 271 -7.65 13.07 3.18
N GLY A 272 -8.98 13.00 3.02
CA GLY A 272 -9.76 13.85 2.10
C GLY A 272 -9.58 15.37 2.23
N ARG A 273 -9.21 15.91 3.40
CA ARG A 273 -8.88 17.34 3.56
C ARG A 273 -7.60 17.74 2.83
N LEU A 274 -6.58 16.89 2.87
CA LEU A 274 -5.28 17.13 2.25
C LEU A 274 -5.38 16.94 0.71
N ARG A 275 -6.25 16.02 0.26
CA ARG A 275 -6.56 15.82 -1.18
C ARG A 275 -7.19 17.07 -1.78
N ARG A 276 -8.16 17.67 -1.08
CA ARG A 276 -8.79 18.93 -1.50
C ARG A 276 -7.80 20.09 -1.55
N LEU A 277 -6.80 20.12 -0.67
CA LEU A 277 -5.74 21.15 -0.71
C LEU A 277 -4.81 20.95 -1.90
N VAL A 278 -4.42 19.70 -2.20
CA VAL A 278 -3.61 19.38 -3.39
C VAL A 278 -4.38 19.72 -4.67
N GLN A 279 -5.65 19.29 -4.79
CA GLN A 279 -6.50 19.60 -5.95
C GLN A 279 -6.71 21.11 -6.14
N ARG A 280 -6.89 21.87 -5.05
CA ARG A 280 -6.97 23.34 -5.12
C ARG A 280 -5.65 23.96 -5.57
N ALA A 281 -4.52 23.49 -5.06
CA ALA A 281 -3.20 23.98 -5.47
C ALA A 281 -2.88 23.64 -6.94
N GLU A 282 -3.33 22.48 -7.43
CA GLU A 282 -3.27 22.10 -8.84
C GLU A 282 -4.13 23.01 -9.71
N ALA A 283 -5.38 23.27 -9.32
CA ALA A 283 -6.28 24.18 -10.03
C ALA A 283 -5.73 25.61 -10.10
N ILE A 284 -5.15 26.12 -9.01
CA ILE A 284 -4.49 27.44 -8.97
C ILE A 284 -3.25 27.46 -9.88
N SER A 285 -2.47 26.39 -9.89
CA SER A 285 -1.28 26.29 -10.76
C SER A 285 -1.66 26.20 -12.24
N ALA A 286 -2.76 25.51 -12.56
CA ALA A 286 -3.31 25.39 -13.91
C ALA A 286 -3.88 26.73 -14.43
N SER A 287 -4.63 27.46 -13.60
CA SER A 287 -5.16 28.77 -13.97
C SER A 287 -4.04 29.81 -14.15
N ALA A 288 -3.01 29.79 -13.31
CA ALA A 288 -1.84 30.67 -13.42
C ALA A 288 -1.00 30.40 -14.69
N SER A 289 -0.95 29.16 -15.16
CA SER A 289 -0.25 28.79 -16.40
C SER A 289 -1.08 29.08 -17.65
N ALA A 290 -2.40 28.92 -17.60
CA ALA A 290 -3.33 29.34 -18.65
C ALA A 290 -3.32 30.87 -18.86
N GLY A 291 -3.30 31.65 -17.77
CA GLY A 291 -3.20 33.12 -17.80
C GLY A 291 -1.89 33.62 -18.43
N ARG A 292 -0.76 32.95 -18.15
CA ARG A 292 0.52 33.27 -18.80
C ARG A 292 0.52 32.96 -20.29
N ARG A 293 -0.09 31.83 -20.71
CA ARG A 293 -0.25 31.50 -22.15
C ARG A 293 -1.08 32.54 -22.88
N ARG A 294 -2.20 33.01 -22.29
CA ARG A 294 -3.02 34.09 -22.88
C ARG A 294 -2.25 35.40 -23.02
N ARG A 295 -1.50 35.83 -21.99
CA ARG A 295 -0.67 37.04 -22.07
C ARG A 295 0.47 36.91 -23.09
N ARG A 296 1.09 35.73 -23.23
CA ARG A 296 2.15 35.50 -24.23
C ARG A 296 1.61 35.46 -25.66
N ASN A 297 0.39 34.96 -25.87
CA ASN A 297 -0.27 34.98 -27.16
C ASN A 297 -0.81 36.37 -27.52
N ALA A 298 -1.25 37.16 -26.54
CA ALA A 298 -1.65 38.55 -26.74
C ALA A 298 -0.46 39.50 -27.01
N ALA A 299 0.74 39.16 -26.52
CA ALA A 299 1.97 39.91 -26.79
C ALA A 299 2.69 39.50 -28.09
N ARG A 300 2.14 38.56 -28.87
CA ARG A 300 2.56 38.35 -30.26
C ARG A 300 1.71 39.28 -31.13
N PRO A 301 2.26 40.35 -31.75
CA PRO A 301 1.48 41.15 -32.67
C PRO A 301 0.98 40.24 -33.80
N SER A 302 -0.32 40.37 -34.13
CA SER A 302 -0.93 39.64 -35.21
C SER A 302 -0.30 40.09 -36.53
N GLY A 303 0.71 39.36 -36.99
CA GLY A 303 1.19 39.44 -38.35
C GLY A 303 0.13 38.86 -39.29
N ALA A 304 -0.91 39.64 -39.59
CA ALA A 304 -1.91 39.34 -40.59
C ALA A 304 -1.66 40.21 -41.83
N ARG A 305 -0.96 39.59 -42.79
CA ARG A 305 -1.15 39.64 -44.26
C ARG A 305 -1.87 40.85 -44.88
N ARG A 306 -1.16 41.53 -45.80
CA ARG A 306 -1.52 41.94 -47.19
C ARG A 306 -0.66 43.17 -47.56
N GLY A 307 -0.21 43.37 -48.79
CA GLY A 307 -0.64 42.78 -50.04
C GLY A 307 0.46 42.56 -51.07
N ALA A 308 0.11 41.70 -52.01
CA ALA A 308 0.67 41.68 -53.34
C ALA A 308 0.36 43.00 -54.04
N ARG A 309 1.35 43.56 -54.76
CA ARG A 309 1.14 44.37 -55.97
C ARG A 309 2.46 44.59 -56.72
N THR A 310 2.49 44.00 -57.91
CA THR A 310 3.03 44.52 -59.19
C THR A 310 4.48 44.99 -59.25
N ALA A 311 5.29 44.22 -59.96
CA ALA A 311 6.52 44.68 -60.62
C ALA A 311 6.17 45.23 -62.03
N PRO A 312 6.82 46.30 -62.51
CA PRO A 312 6.99 46.52 -63.94
C PRO A 312 8.10 45.63 -64.51
#